data_AF-A0A4V1NTN8-F1
#
_entry.id   AF-A0A4V1NTN8-F1
#
_cell.length_a   1.000
_cell.length_b   1.000
_cell.length_c   1.000
_cell.angle_alpha   90.00
_cell.angle_beta   90.00
_cell.angle_gamma   90.00
#
_symmetry.space_group_name_H-M   'P 1'
#
loop_
_entity.id
_entity.type
_entity.pdbx_description
1 polymer ?
#
loop_
_entity_poly.entity_id
_entity_poly.type
_entity_poly.pdbx_seq_one_letter_code
_entity_poly.pdbx_strand_id
1 'polypeptide(L)'
;MKHALRTGLAAAVAATALAVAVSPAVAANAKPDQPAKSRYQLDTRASANPKQINTSAYNRARSLLAHAGSMMAAKSHPIHGVSSVAVHYGTDILAESRDEFRALDASAPIKRSGMSMAHWDAIRRAAEAMGITRW
;
A
#
# COMPACT_ATOMS: atom_id res chain seq x y z
N MET A 1 63.27 -22.95 0.42
CA MET A 1 63.16 -21.65 -0.29
C MET A 1 61.76 -21.62 -0.90
N LYS A 2 60.77 -20.84 -0.45
CA LYS A 2 60.73 -19.39 -0.23
C LYS A 2 59.74 -19.10 0.91
N HIS A 3 60.15 -18.28 1.88
CA HIS A 3 59.28 -17.69 2.89
C HIS A 3 58.65 -16.40 2.33
N ALA A 4 57.39 -16.12 2.69
CA ALA A 4 56.81 -14.79 2.57
C ALA A 4 56.07 -14.45 3.87
N LEU A 5 56.66 -13.53 4.64
CA LEU A 5 56.05 -12.76 5.73
C LEU A 5 54.81 -12.00 5.23
N ARG A 6 53.84 -11.75 6.13
CA ARG A 6 53.40 -10.39 6.52
C ARG A 6 52.26 -10.41 7.57
N THR A 7 52.69 -10.09 8.79
CA THR A 7 52.15 -9.11 9.77
C THR A 7 50.78 -8.44 9.55
N GLY A 8 50.03 -8.31 10.67
CA GLY A 8 49.11 -7.20 10.97
C GLY A 8 47.64 -7.60 11.02
N LEU A 9 46.77 -7.09 11.89
CA LEU A 9 46.84 -6.16 13.03
C LEU A 9 45.41 -6.24 13.64
N ALA A 10 45.28 -6.42 14.95
CA ALA A 10 43.98 -6.39 15.63
C ALA A 10 43.44 -4.96 15.70
N ALA A 11 42.18 -4.74 15.35
CA ALA A 11 41.48 -3.47 15.53
C ALA A 11 40.20 -3.70 16.33
N ALA A 12 40.24 -3.31 17.61
CA ALA A 12 39.08 -3.16 18.46
C ALA A 12 38.31 -1.89 18.05
N VAL A 13 36.99 -1.98 17.90
CA VAL A 13 36.14 -0.80 17.75
C VAL A 13 35.32 -0.64 19.03
N ALA A 14 35.60 0.46 19.73
CA ALA A 14 34.95 0.88 20.96
C ALA A 14 33.52 1.37 20.70
N ALA A 15 32.59 0.95 21.55
CA ALA A 15 31.23 1.49 21.62
C ALA A 15 31.24 2.79 22.43
N THR A 16 30.82 3.90 21.81
CA THR A 16 30.55 5.17 22.50
C THR A 16 29.04 5.40 22.55
N ALA A 17 28.48 5.32 23.75
CA ALA A 17 27.13 5.77 24.06
C ALA A 17 27.13 7.30 24.24
N LEU A 18 26.25 8.00 23.52
CA LEU A 18 26.03 9.43 23.71
C LEU A 18 24.65 9.63 24.37
N ALA A 19 24.67 10.02 25.64
CA ALA A 19 23.48 10.44 26.38
C ALA A 19 23.24 11.93 26.12
N VAL A 20 22.04 12.30 25.68
CA VAL A 20 21.58 13.70 25.64
C VAL A 20 20.52 13.86 26.74
N ALA A 21 20.88 14.62 27.76
CA ALA A 21 19.98 15.10 28.80
C ALA A 21 19.41 16.46 28.38
N VAL A 22 18.08 16.61 28.43
CA VAL A 22 17.41 17.92 28.42
C VAL A 22 16.39 17.93 29.55
N SER A 23 16.51 18.93 30.43
CA SER A 23 15.64 19.14 31.61
C SER A 23 14.28 19.75 31.22
N PRO A 24 13.23 19.63 32.07
CA PRO A 24 11.86 20.02 31.74
C PRO A 24 11.54 21.46 32.20
N ALA A 25 10.73 22.19 31.43
CA ALA A 25 10.01 23.35 31.96
C ALA A 25 8.74 23.68 31.16
N VAL A 26 7.73 24.07 31.95
CA VAL A 26 6.47 24.76 31.61
C VAL A 26 5.23 23.89 31.34
N ALA A 27 4.33 23.96 32.32
CA ALA A 27 2.96 23.50 32.33
C ALA A 27 2.05 24.35 31.44
N ALA A 28 1.08 23.71 30.77
CA ALA A 28 -0.30 24.19 30.65
C ALA A 28 -1.17 23.16 29.89
N ASN A 29 -2.19 22.61 30.57
CA ASN A 29 -3.47 22.19 30.00
C ASN A 29 -3.46 21.48 28.63
N ALA A 30 -3.01 20.22 28.58
CA ALA A 30 -3.33 19.33 27.47
C ALA A 30 -4.63 18.57 27.79
N LYS A 31 -5.73 18.98 27.15
CA LYS A 31 -6.85 18.08 26.84
C LYS A 31 -6.24 16.81 26.24
N PRO A 32 -6.65 15.58 26.60
CA PRO A 32 -6.16 14.42 25.89
C PRO A 32 -6.60 14.56 24.44
N ASP A 33 -5.64 14.87 23.57
CA ASP A 33 -5.80 14.84 22.13
C ASP A 33 -6.30 13.44 21.80
N GLN A 34 -7.58 13.39 21.40
CA GLN A 34 -8.13 12.22 20.76
C GLN A 34 -7.17 11.85 19.63
N PRO A 35 -6.67 10.60 19.56
CA PRO A 35 -5.86 10.20 18.43
C PRO A 35 -6.67 10.48 17.17
N ALA A 36 -6.07 11.25 16.25
CA ALA A 36 -6.67 11.57 14.97
C ALA A 36 -7.20 10.28 14.36
N LYS A 37 -8.53 10.16 14.25
CA LYS A 37 -9.18 8.97 13.70
C LYS A 37 -8.54 8.69 12.36
N SER A 38 -7.85 7.56 12.25
CA SER A 38 -7.43 7.00 10.99
C SER A 38 -8.65 7.00 10.07
N ARG A 39 -8.63 7.84 9.04
CA ARG A 39 -9.69 7.89 8.01
C ARG A 39 -9.79 6.59 7.20
N TYR A 40 -9.03 5.56 7.58
CA TYR A 40 -8.99 4.23 6.98
C TYR A 40 -9.53 3.14 7.93
N GLN A 41 -10.30 3.47 8.98
CA GLN A 41 -11.16 2.48 9.62
C GLN A 41 -12.40 2.26 8.75
N LEU A 42 -12.24 1.41 7.73
CA LEU A 42 -13.33 0.89 6.92
C LEU A 42 -14.07 -0.15 7.76
N ASP A 43 -15.23 0.22 8.32
CA ASP A 43 -16.21 -0.73 8.85
C ASP A 43 -16.65 -1.64 7.69
N THR A 44 -16.05 -2.82 7.61
CA THR A 44 -16.04 -3.69 6.42
C THR A 44 -17.26 -4.61 6.31
N ARG A 45 -18.40 -4.22 6.88
CA ARG A 45 -19.64 -5.02 6.76
C ARG A 45 -20.82 -4.11 6.40
N ALA A 46 -21.30 -4.26 5.16
CA ALA A 46 -22.52 -3.68 4.59
C ALA A 46 -22.55 -2.18 4.23
N SER A 47 -21.41 -1.47 4.19
CA SER A 47 -21.40 -0.11 3.61
C SER A 47 -21.57 -0.16 2.09
N ALA A 48 -22.52 0.60 1.56
CA ALA A 48 -22.69 0.80 0.13
C ALA A 48 -21.44 1.43 -0.49
N ASN A 49 -21.17 1.16 -1.77
CA ASN A 49 -20.09 1.82 -2.48
C ASN A 49 -20.26 3.35 -2.40
N PRO A 50 -19.16 4.11 -2.28
CA PRO A 50 -19.23 5.57 -2.30
C PRO A 50 -19.78 6.05 -3.65
N LYS A 51 -20.41 7.22 -3.70
CA LYS A 51 -20.83 7.82 -4.98
C LYS A 51 -19.64 8.32 -5.80
N GLN A 52 -18.62 8.79 -5.10
CA GLN A 52 -17.41 9.39 -5.66
C GLN A 52 -16.19 8.83 -4.94
N ILE A 53 -15.10 8.67 -5.67
CA ILE A 53 -13.79 8.25 -5.17
C ILE A 53 -12.80 9.40 -5.33
N ASN A 54 -11.87 9.54 -4.38
CA ASN A 54 -10.82 10.54 -4.49
C ASN A 54 -9.88 10.19 -5.66
N THR A 55 -9.48 11.18 -6.46
CA THR A 55 -8.54 10.99 -7.58
C THR A 55 -7.21 10.35 -7.16
N SER A 56 -6.66 10.72 -6.00
CA SER A 56 -5.43 10.11 -5.49
C SER A 56 -5.63 8.64 -5.12
N ALA A 57 -6.82 8.28 -4.63
CA ALA A 57 -7.17 6.90 -4.33
C ALA A 57 -7.29 6.06 -5.60
N TYR A 58 -7.95 6.60 -6.64
CA TYR A 58 -8.00 5.97 -7.97
C TYR A 58 -6.60 5.75 -8.54
N ASN A 59 -5.75 6.78 -8.54
CA ASN A 59 -4.38 6.69 -9.07
C ASN A 59 -3.53 5.67 -8.29
N ARG A 60 -3.71 5.59 -6.96
CA ARG A 60 -3.06 4.57 -6.12
C ARG A 60 -3.54 3.17 -6.47
N ALA A 61 -4.85 2.98 -6.62
CA ALA A 61 -5.44 1.69 -7.02
C ALA A 61 -4.91 1.24 -8.38
N ARG A 62 -4.93 2.13 -9.38
CA ARG A 62 -4.33 1.90 -10.70
C ARG A 62 -2.88 1.44 -10.58
N SER A 63 -2.06 2.13 -9.79
CA SER A 63 -0.64 1.78 -9.62
C SER A 63 -0.44 0.42 -8.95
N LEU A 64 -1.26 0.06 -7.95
CA LEU A 64 -1.22 -1.26 -7.31
C LEU A 64 -1.55 -2.38 -8.30
N LEU A 65 -2.59 -2.19 -9.12
CA LEU A 65 -3.04 -3.16 -10.11
C LEU A 65 -2.01 -3.32 -11.24
N ALA A 66 -1.46 -2.20 -11.74
CA ALA A 66 -0.41 -2.22 -12.75
C ALA A 66 0.86 -2.91 -12.25
N HIS A 67 1.27 -2.67 -11.00
CA HIS A 67 2.41 -3.34 -10.39
C HIS A 67 2.18 -4.84 -10.20
N ALA A 68 0.95 -5.25 -9.93
CA ALA A 68 0.55 -6.66 -9.88
C ALA A 68 0.41 -7.31 -11.26
N GLY A 69 0.66 -6.58 -12.36
CA GLY A 69 0.67 -7.13 -13.71
C GLY A 69 -0.62 -6.92 -14.52
N SER A 70 -1.56 -6.09 -14.06
CA SER A 70 -2.72 -5.74 -14.90
C SER A 70 -2.31 -4.82 -16.04
N MET A 71 -2.54 -5.28 -17.27
CA MET A 71 -2.24 -4.52 -18.48
C MET A 71 -3.29 -3.43 -18.72
N MET A 72 -4.56 -3.69 -18.37
CA MET A 72 -5.61 -2.66 -18.42
C MET A 72 -5.29 -1.49 -17.46
N ALA A 73 -4.90 -1.80 -16.21
CA ALA A 73 -4.50 -0.76 -15.27
C ALA A 73 -3.25 -0.01 -15.73
N ALA A 74 -2.24 -0.72 -16.28
CA ALA A 74 -1.04 -0.08 -16.81
C ALA A 74 -1.34 0.89 -17.98
N LYS A 75 -2.25 0.51 -18.88
CA LYS A 75 -2.66 1.31 -20.03
C LYS A 75 -3.59 2.47 -19.69
N SER A 76 -4.39 2.34 -18.62
CA SER A 76 -5.27 3.42 -18.17
C SER A 76 -4.47 4.69 -17.87
N HIS A 77 -5.09 5.86 -17.89
CA HIS A 77 -4.42 7.11 -17.55
C HIS A 77 -4.66 7.52 -16.09
N PRO A 78 -3.65 8.08 -15.40
CA PRO A 78 -3.89 8.72 -14.12
C PRO A 78 -4.78 9.95 -14.32
N ILE A 79 -5.63 10.22 -13.33
CA ILE A 79 -6.54 11.37 -13.35
C ILE A 79 -5.84 12.53 -12.62
N HIS A 80 -5.90 13.71 -13.21
CA HIS A 80 -5.29 14.94 -12.69
C HIS A 80 -6.28 16.12 -12.83
N GLY A 81 -6.07 17.18 -12.05
CA GLY A 81 -6.87 18.42 -12.16
C GLY A 81 -8.26 18.37 -11.52
N VAL A 82 -8.69 17.23 -10.96
CA VAL A 82 -9.97 17.06 -10.26
C VAL A 82 -9.75 16.35 -8.92
N SER A 83 -10.55 16.69 -7.91
CA SER A 83 -10.45 16.14 -6.55
C SER A 83 -11.08 14.74 -6.41
N SER A 84 -12.11 14.47 -7.19
CA SER A 84 -12.82 13.19 -7.17
C SER A 84 -13.41 12.84 -8.53
N VAL A 85 -13.68 11.56 -8.71
CA VAL A 85 -14.39 11.01 -9.86
C VAL A 85 -15.52 10.11 -9.41
N ALA A 86 -16.46 9.84 -10.31
CA ALA A 86 -17.56 8.93 -10.02
C ALA A 86 -17.04 7.50 -9.75
N VAL A 87 -17.74 6.77 -8.89
CA VAL A 87 -17.30 5.42 -8.47
C VAL A 87 -17.15 4.42 -9.60
N HIS A 88 -17.86 4.62 -10.73
CA HIS A 88 -17.77 3.71 -11.87
C HIS A 88 -16.33 3.60 -12.41
N TYR A 89 -15.56 4.69 -12.43
CA TYR A 89 -14.14 4.64 -12.79
C TYR A 89 -13.35 3.62 -11.95
N GLY A 90 -13.62 3.57 -10.65
CA GLY A 90 -12.97 2.63 -9.74
C GLY A 90 -13.49 1.20 -9.90
N THR A 91 -14.80 1.00 -10.10
CA THR A 91 -15.34 -0.36 -10.30
C THR A 91 -14.92 -0.95 -11.64
N ASP A 92 -14.81 -0.15 -12.69
CA ASP A 92 -14.44 -0.61 -14.03
C ASP A 92 -13.00 -1.13 -14.04
N ILE A 93 -12.04 -0.36 -13.51
CA ILE A 93 -10.63 -0.81 -13.43
C ILE A 93 -10.46 -2.05 -12.54
N LEU A 94 -11.27 -2.20 -11.48
CA LEU A 94 -11.25 -3.40 -10.63
C LEU A 94 -11.81 -4.61 -11.37
N ALA A 95 -12.91 -4.45 -12.12
CA ALA A 95 -13.52 -5.53 -12.89
C ALA A 95 -12.61 -6.00 -14.03
N GLU A 96 -12.05 -5.06 -14.80
CA GLU A 96 -11.10 -5.36 -15.88
C GLU A 96 -9.86 -6.09 -15.34
N SER A 97 -9.25 -5.58 -14.27
CA SER A 97 -8.08 -6.21 -13.66
C SER A 97 -8.40 -7.60 -13.08
N ARG A 98 -9.60 -7.77 -12.51
CA ARG A 98 -10.06 -9.07 -12.00
C ARG A 98 -10.13 -10.10 -13.10
N ASP A 99 -10.69 -9.73 -14.24
CA ASP A 99 -10.88 -10.66 -15.33
C ASP A 99 -9.54 -10.99 -16.01
N GLU A 100 -8.62 -10.03 -16.11
CA GLU A 100 -7.22 -10.29 -16.51
C GLU A 100 -6.51 -11.26 -15.55
N PHE A 101 -6.55 -10.99 -14.24
CA PHE A 101 -5.87 -11.85 -13.26
C PHE A 101 -6.45 -13.25 -13.22
N ARG A 102 -7.77 -13.41 -13.37
CA ARG A 102 -8.40 -14.74 -13.50
C ARG A 102 -7.88 -15.51 -14.71
N ALA A 103 -7.68 -14.82 -15.84
CA ALA A 103 -7.12 -15.42 -17.03
C ALA A 103 -5.64 -15.80 -16.85
N LEU A 104 -4.84 -14.91 -16.26
CA LEU A 104 -3.43 -15.17 -15.98
C LEU A 104 -3.23 -16.32 -14.98
N ASP A 105 -4.10 -16.40 -13.97
CA ASP A 105 -4.06 -17.42 -12.93
C ASP A 105 -4.91 -18.66 -13.25
N ALA A 106 -5.27 -18.88 -14.52
CA ALA A 106 -6.12 -19.99 -14.92
C ALA A 106 -5.56 -21.37 -14.49
N SER A 107 -4.23 -21.50 -14.40
CA SER A 107 -3.54 -22.73 -13.99
C SER A 107 -3.10 -22.75 -12.52
N ALA A 108 -3.36 -21.69 -11.73
CA ALA A 108 -2.89 -21.62 -10.34
C ALA A 108 -3.55 -22.72 -9.47
N PRO A 109 -2.78 -23.44 -8.61
CA PRO A 109 -3.31 -24.56 -7.84
C PRO A 109 -4.21 -24.13 -6.67
N ILE A 110 -3.96 -22.96 -6.10
CA ILE A 110 -4.74 -22.41 -4.98
C ILE A 110 -5.26 -21.05 -5.41
N LYS A 111 -6.58 -20.88 -5.34
CA LYS A 111 -7.26 -19.68 -5.80
C LYS A 111 -8.25 -19.14 -4.80
N ARG A 112 -8.45 -17.82 -4.86
CA ARG A 112 -9.55 -17.11 -4.20
C ARG A 112 -10.26 -16.23 -5.22
N SER A 113 -11.58 -16.38 -5.33
CA SER A 113 -12.39 -15.68 -6.33
C SER A 113 -11.90 -15.86 -7.78
N GLY A 114 -11.27 -17.00 -8.07
CA GLY A 114 -10.72 -17.33 -9.40
C GLY A 114 -9.31 -16.81 -9.68
N MET A 115 -8.65 -16.15 -8.73
CA MET A 115 -7.30 -15.59 -8.86
C MET A 115 -6.33 -16.24 -7.86
N SER A 116 -5.03 -16.17 -8.13
CA SER A 116 -3.98 -16.46 -7.16
C SER A 116 -4.12 -15.55 -5.93
N MET A 117 -3.54 -15.97 -4.79
CA MET A 117 -3.61 -15.18 -3.57
C MET A 117 -2.96 -13.79 -3.73
N ALA A 118 -1.90 -13.70 -4.54
CA ALA A 118 -1.20 -12.45 -4.81
C ALA A 118 -2.08 -11.45 -5.59
N HIS A 119 -2.69 -11.88 -6.69
CA HIS A 119 -3.59 -11.02 -7.46
C HIS A 119 -4.88 -10.70 -6.70
N TRP A 120 -5.40 -11.64 -5.91
CA TRP A 120 -6.55 -11.37 -5.04
C TRP A 120 -6.24 -10.27 -4.01
N ASP A 121 -5.06 -10.31 -3.37
CA ASP A 121 -4.65 -9.27 -2.43
C ASP A 121 -4.44 -7.91 -3.12
N ALA A 122 -3.88 -7.91 -4.33
CA ALA A 122 -3.70 -6.69 -5.12
C ALA A 122 -5.04 -5.98 -5.40
N ILE A 123 -6.07 -6.73 -5.86
CA ILE A 123 -7.39 -6.15 -6.10
C ILE A 123 -8.04 -5.70 -4.79
N ARG A 124 -7.93 -6.49 -3.72
CA ARG A 124 -8.46 -6.10 -2.42
C ARG A 124 -7.86 -4.77 -1.95
N ARG A 125 -6.54 -4.62 -2.00
CA ARG A 125 -5.84 -3.39 -1.61
C ARG A 125 -6.20 -2.20 -2.50
N ALA A 126 -6.42 -2.43 -3.79
CA ALA A 126 -6.88 -1.40 -4.72
C ALA A 126 -8.31 -0.94 -4.38
N ALA A 127 -9.22 -1.87 -4.11
CA ALA A 127 -10.59 -1.57 -3.69
C ALA A 127 -10.63 -0.83 -2.34
N GLU A 128 -9.84 -1.30 -1.37
CA GLU A 128 -9.66 -0.65 -0.06
C GLU A 128 -9.14 0.79 -0.19
N ALA A 129 -8.17 1.04 -1.09
CA ALA A 129 -7.66 2.38 -1.33
C ALA A 129 -8.76 3.35 -1.81
N MET A 130 -9.74 2.85 -2.57
CA MET A 130 -10.87 3.63 -3.10
C MET A 130 -12.11 3.63 -2.18
N GLY A 131 -12.08 2.85 -1.09
CA GLY A 131 -13.26 2.64 -0.23
C GLY A 131 -14.39 1.87 -0.92
N ILE A 132 -14.08 1.08 -1.96
CA ILE A 132 -15.06 0.27 -2.69
C ILE A 132 -15.18 -1.09 -1.99
N THR A 133 -16.40 -1.46 -1.60
CA THR A 133 -16.68 -2.71 -0.88
C THR A 133 -17.30 -3.78 -1.78
N ARG A 134 -17.84 -3.39 -2.94
CA ARG A 134 -18.48 -4.28 -3.92
C ARG A 134 -17.93 -3.99 -5.32
N TRP A 135 -17.33 -5.00 -5.95
CA TRP A 135 -16.70 -4.94 -7.28
C TRP A 135 -16.72 -6.30 -7.97
#